data_AF-A0AAV5EQZ4-F1
#
_entry.id   AF-A0AAV5EQZ4-F1
#
_cell.length_a   1.000
_cell.length_b   1.000
_cell.length_c   1.000
_cell.angle_alpha   90.00
_cell.angle_beta   90.00
_cell.angle_gamma   90.00
#
_symmetry.space_group_name_H-M   'P 1'
#
loop_
_entity.id
_entity.type
_entity.pdbx_description
1 polymer ?
#
loop_
_entity_poly.entity_id
_entity_poly.type
_entity_poly.pdbx_seq_one_letter_code
_entity_poly.pdbx_strand_id
1 'polypeptide(L)'
;MRRRPTRAARNYVGNFVTYTSKEAGVEKVLAMPLRDVAALVREAVSAPAYDERFQELVDWVEHKPRRYIETAVLPCWGWAAPAVSVTMFSSFRIDTDFGFGHAALALPTVREVARIASGYVQTCFRPGRDDGRQRVSVATAHRRSRG
;
A
#
# COMPACT_ATOMS: atom_id res chain seq x y z
N MET A 1 -7.37 17.76 12.82
CA MET A 1 -7.66 16.82 13.92
C MET A 1 -8.10 15.49 13.29
N ARG A 2 -7.22 14.47 13.21
CA ARG A 2 -7.58 13.15 12.64
C ARG A 2 -8.58 12.47 13.58
N ARG A 3 -9.84 12.34 13.17
CA ARG A 3 -10.83 11.56 13.94
C ARG A 3 -10.35 10.11 14.01
N ARG A 4 -10.36 9.54 15.21
CA ARG A 4 -10.05 8.12 15.39
C ARG A 4 -11.13 7.29 14.70
N PRO A 5 -10.78 6.22 13.96
CA PRO A 5 -11.77 5.34 13.36
C PRO A 5 -12.68 4.75 14.45
N THR A 6 -13.98 4.69 14.15
CA THR A 6 -15.04 4.20 15.04
C THR A 6 -14.77 2.74 15.46
N ARG A 7 -15.32 2.31 16.59
CA ARG A 7 -15.12 0.94 17.11
C ARG A 7 -15.57 -0.13 16.12
N ALA A 8 -16.60 0.14 15.32
CA ALA A 8 -17.08 -0.76 14.27
C ALA A 8 -16.06 -0.94 13.13
N ALA A 9 -15.40 0.13 12.68
CA ALA A 9 -14.37 0.06 11.65
C ALA A 9 -13.10 -0.69 12.10
N ARG A 10 -12.79 -0.68 13.40
CA ARG A 10 -11.60 -1.35 13.95
C ARG A 10 -11.71 -2.87 13.99
N ASN A 11 -12.93 -3.39 14.08
CA ASN A 11 -13.20 -4.82 14.21
C ASN A 11 -13.88 -5.38 12.95
N TYR A 12 -13.92 -4.61 11.86
CA TYR A 12 -14.49 -5.05 10.60
C TYR A 12 -13.60 -6.14 9.99
N VAL A 13 -14.22 -7.28 9.67
CA VAL A 13 -13.57 -8.41 9.00
C VAL A 13 -14.05 -8.42 7.55
N GLY A 14 -13.21 -7.90 6.67
CA GLY A 14 -13.49 -7.79 5.24
C GLY A 14 -12.50 -6.84 4.56
N ASN A 15 -12.62 -6.69 3.24
CA ASN A 15 -11.77 -5.78 2.50
C ASN A 15 -12.25 -4.34 2.68
N PHE A 16 -11.43 -3.50 3.31
CA PHE A 16 -11.63 -2.06 3.39
C PHE A 16 -10.32 -1.36 3.00
N VAL A 17 -10.08 -1.29 1.69
CA VAL A 17 -8.82 -0.79 1.11
C VAL A 17 -9.15 0.16 -0.04
N THR A 18 -8.51 1.33 -0.04
CA THR A 18 -8.51 2.29 -1.16
C THR A 18 -7.08 2.66 -1.48
N TYR A 19 -6.80 2.99 -2.74
CA TYR A 19 -5.48 3.45 -3.15
C TYR A 19 -5.45 4.98 -3.28
N THR A 20 -4.29 5.55 -2.99
CA THR A 20 -3.98 6.94 -3.31
C THR A 20 -2.80 6.95 -4.25
N SER A 21 -2.92 7.62 -5.38
CA SER A 21 -1.85 7.75 -6.37
C SER A 21 -1.49 9.22 -6.58
N LYS A 22 -0.22 9.45 -6.93
CA LYS A 22 0.30 10.74 -7.38
C LYS A 22 1.30 10.47 -8.48
N GLU A 23 1.14 11.14 -9.61
CA GLU A 23 2.02 11.00 -10.76
C GLU A 23 3.09 12.09 -10.77
N ALA A 24 4.31 11.70 -11.12
CA ALA A 24 5.44 12.59 -11.32
C ALA A 24 6.41 11.96 -12.33
N GLY A 25 7.12 12.79 -13.10
CA GLY A 25 8.16 12.31 -14.02
C GLY A 25 9.30 11.62 -13.27
N VAL A 26 9.83 10.53 -13.82
CA VAL A 26 10.85 9.68 -13.16
C VAL A 26 12.10 10.50 -12.82
N GLU A 27 12.56 11.31 -13.75
CA GLU A 27 13.75 12.15 -13.69
C GLU A 27 13.57 13.23 -12.63
N LYS A 28 12.35 13.76 -12.51
CA LYS A 28 11.99 14.72 -11.48
C LYS A 28 12.05 14.07 -10.10
N VAL A 29 11.50 12.86 -9.95
CA VAL A 29 11.52 12.12 -8.68
C VAL A 29 12.95 11.76 -8.28
N LEU A 30 13.79 11.34 -9.23
CA LEU A 30 15.20 11.00 -8.98
C LEU A 30 16.05 12.21 -8.61
N ALA A 31 15.73 13.40 -9.15
CA ALA A 31 16.42 14.63 -8.82
C ALA A 31 15.95 15.28 -7.49
N MET A 32 14.80 14.87 -6.96
CA MET A 32 14.24 15.43 -5.73
C MET A 32 14.98 14.93 -4.48
N PRO A 33 15.27 15.82 -3.52
CA PRO A 33 15.62 15.42 -2.17
C PRO A 33 14.55 14.49 -1.55
N LEU A 34 14.98 13.51 -0.75
CA LEU A 34 14.08 12.54 -0.12
C LEU A 34 12.95 13.21 0.69
N ARG A 35 13.24 14.35 1.35
CA ARG A 35 12.23 15.13 2.08
C ARG A 35 11.09 15.62 1.19
N ASP A 36 11.40 15.97 -0.07
CA ASP A 36 10.45 16.54 -1.01
C ASP A 36 9.60 15.40 -1.62
N VAL A 37 10.20 14.23 -1.86
CA VAL A 37 9.47 13.00 -2.21
C VAL A 37 8.53 12.59 -1.06
N ALA A 38 9.00 12.64 0.19
CA ALA A 38 8.18 12.34 1.35
C ALA A 38 7.02 13.34 1.53
N ALA A 39 7.25 14.61 1.23
CA ALA A 39 6.20 15.64 1.23
C ALA A 39 5.14 15.35 0.15
N LEU A 40 5.55 14.96 -1.05
CA LEU A 40 4.66 14.58 -2.15
C LEU A 40 3.78 13.37 -1.77
N VAL A 41 4.37 12.34 -1.16
CA VAL A 41 3.63 11.18 -0.65
C VAL A 41 2.67 11.59 0.48
N ARG A 42 3.11 12.44 1.40
CA ARG A 42 2.28 12.96 2.49
C ARG A 42 1.08 13.73 1.94
N GLU A 43 1.28 14.58 0.94
CA GLU A 43 0.20 15.32 0.27
C GLU A 43 -0.80 14.35 -0.34
N ALA A 44 -0.34 13.35 -1.12
CA ALA A 44 -1.19 12.36 -1.74
C ALA A 44 -2.05 11.56 -0.74
N VAL A 45 -1.47 11.21 0.41
CA VAL A 45 -2.17 10.46 1.49
C VAL A 45 -3.04 11.38 2.37
N SER A 46 -2.81 12.70 2.36
CA SER A 46 -3.56 13.64 3.20
C SER A 46 -4.65 14.39 2.44
N ALA A 47 -4.58 14.41 1.11
CA ALA A 47 -5.51 15.13 0.25
C ALA A 47 -6.94 14.55 0.24
N PRO A 48 -7.16 13.22 0.26
CA PRO A 48 -8.52 12.69 0.24
C PRO A 48 -9.25 12.92 1.55
N ALA A 49 -10.49 13.41 1.47
CA ALA A 49 -11.46 13.31 2.54
C ALA A 49 -11.93 11.84 2.61
N TYR A 50 -11.18 11.00 3.32
CA TYR A 50 -11.41 9.55 3.33
C TYR A 50 -12.87 9.17 3.61
N ASP A 51 -13.51 9.77 4.61
CA ASP A 51 -14.91 9.46 4.97
C ASP A 51 -15.88 9.70 3.80
N GLU A 52 -15.76 10.84 3.10
CA GLU A 52 -16.59 11.20 1.93
C GLU A 52 -16.24 10.33 0.73
N ARG A 53 -14.94 10.17 0.46
CA ARG A 53 -14.42 9.36 -0.65
C ARG A 53 -14.85 7.90 -0.55
N PHE A 54 -14.98 7.37 0.67
CA PHE A 54 -15.47 6.01 0.89
C PHE A 54 -16.95 5.88 0.58
N GLN A 55 -17.78 6.81 1.03
CA GLN A 55 -19.21 6.78 0.71
C GLN A 55 -19.44 6.89 -0.80
N GLU A 56 -18.77 7.82 -1.47
CA GLU A 56 -18.83 7.96 -2.92
C GLU A 56 -18.40 6.67 -3.64
N LEU A 57 -17.34 6.00 -3.16
CA LEU A 57 -16.87 4.76 -3.76
C LEU A 57 -17.88 3.62 -3.58
N VAL A 58 -18.46 3.48 -2.39
CA VAL A 58 -19.49 2.47 -2.09
C VAL A 58 -20.72 2.73 -2.96
N ASP A 59 -21.25 3.95 -2.94
CA ASP A 59 -22.41 4.35 -3.74
C ASP A 59 -22.15 4.09 -5.23
N TRP A 60 -20.96 4.44 -5.71
CA TRP A 60 -20.58 4.22 -7.10
C TRP A 60 -20.50 2.73 -7.46
N VAL A 61 -19.93 1.88 -6.60
CA VAL A 61 -19.85 0.43 -6.83
C VAL A 61 -21.23 -0.22 -6.80
N GLU A 62 -22.11 0.18 -5.87
CA GLU A 62 -23.48 -0.36 -5.76
C GLU A 62 -24.33 -0.04 -7.01
N HIS A 63 -24.13 1.14 -7.60
CA HIS A 63 -24.82 1.55 -8.83
C HIS A 63 -24.25 0.92 -10.11
N LYS A 64 -23.29 0.01 -10.03
CA LYS A 64 -22.58 -0.54 -11.20
C LYS A 64 -22.89 -2.04 -11.38
N PRO A 65 -23.41 -2.45 -12.56
CA PRO A 65 -23.82 -3.84 -12.81
C PRO A 65 -22.64 -4.79 -13.10
N ARG A 66 -21.39 -4.31 -13.05
CA ARG A 66 -20.18 -5.04 -13.45
C ARG A 66 -19.08 -4.89 -12.41
N ARG A 67 -18.07 -5.75 -12.48
CA ARG A 67 -16.86 -5.65 -11.67
C ARG A 67 -15.93 -4.59 -12.26
N TYR A 68 -15.37 -3.75 -11.40
CA TYR A 68 -14.41 -2.70 -11.77
C TYR A 68 -13.12 -2.88 -11.00
N ILE A 69 -12.02 -2.43 -11.61
CA ILE A 69 -10.70 -2.38 -11.00
C ILE A 69 -10.34 -0.90 -10.88
N GLU A 70 -9.80 -0.51 -9.72
CA GLU A 70 -9.37 0.85 -9.49
C GLU A 70 -8.22 1.23 -10.45
N THR A 71 -8.34 2.39 -11.11
CA THR A 71 -7.37 2.84 -12.11
C THR A 71 -5.95 2.93 -11.57
N ALA A 72 -5.79 3.26 -10.28
CA ALA A 72 -4.50 3.30 -9.59
C ALA A 72 -3.75 1.95 -9.57
N VAL A 73 -4.46 0.83 -9.79
CA VAL A 73 -3.87 -0.51 -9.83
C VAL A 73 -3.35 -0.86 -11.23
N LEU A 74 -3.83 -0.21 -12.29
CA LEU A 74 -3.42 -0.52 -13.67
C LEU A 74 -1.92 -0.31 -13.93
N PRO A 75 -1.28 0.77 -13.45
CA PRO A 75 0.18 0.95 -13.56
C PRO A 75 0.97 -0.14 -12.80
N CYS A 76 0.47 -0.58 -11.64
CA CYS A 76 1.08 -1.68 -10.89
C CYS A 76 0.99 -3.02 -11.65
N TRP A 77 0.05 -3.14 -12.58
CA TRP A 77 -0.09 -4.30 -13.45
C TRP A 77 0.74 -4.20 -14.74
N GLY A 78 1.62 -3.19 -14.87
CA GLY A 78 2.47 -2.99 -16.05
C GLY A 78 1.67 -2.66 -17.32
N TRP A 79 0.44 -2.19 -17.16
CA TRP A 79 -0.44 -1.78 -18.26
C TRP A 79 -0.40 -0.26 -18.52
N ALA A 80 0.40 0.48 -17.73
CA ALA A 80 0.56 1.93 -17.84
C ALA A 80 1.99 2.36 -17.43
N ALA A 81 2.18 3.65 -17.13
CA ALA A 81 3.45 4.25 -16.75
C ALA A 81 4.18 3.53 -15.58
N PRO A 82 5.50 3.70 -15.43
CA PRO A 82 6.25 3.11 -14.33
C PRO A 82 5.63 3.45 -12.97
N ALA A 83 5.45 2.44 -12.12
CA ALA A 83 4.74 2.62 -10.86
C ALA A 83 5.41 1.90 -9.69
N VAL A 84 5.34 2.53 -8.52
CA VAL A 84 5.74 1.94 -7.24
C VAL A 84 4.52 1.90 -6.33
N SER A 85 4.07 0.70 -5.99
CA SER A 85 3.02 0.49 -5.00
C SER A 85 3.63 0.26 -3.62
N VAL A 86 3.11 0.96 -2.61
CA VAL A 86 3.57 0.84 -1.23
C VAL A 86 2.41 0.40 -0.35
N THR A 87 2.54 -0.74 0.33
CA THR A 87 1.56 -1.23 1.30
C THR A 87 2.18 -1.29 2.69
N MET A 88 1.59 -0.59 3.66
CA MET A 88 2.10 -0.53 5.03
C MET A 88 1.37 -1.53 5.94
N PHE A 89 1.88 -2.77 6.01
CA PHE A 89 1.42 -3.75 7.01
C PHE A 89 1.83 -3.41 8.43
N SER A 90 2.76 -2.46 8.64
CA SER A 90 3.07 -1.93 9.96
C SER A 90 1.86 -1.27 10.63
N SER A 91 0.85 -0.84 9.89
CA SER A 91 -0.39 -0.36 10.49
C SER A 91 -1.23 -1.46 11.18
N PHE A 92 -0.98 -2.72 10.86
CA PHE A 92 -1.63 -3.89 11.47
C PHE A 92 -0.73 -4.47 12.56
N ARG A 93 -1.28 -4.59 13.77
CA ARG A 93 -0.66 -5.40 14.82
C ARG A 93 -0.98 -6.86 14.53
N ILE A 94 -0.01 -7.57 13.97
CA ILE A 94 -0.11 -9.02 13.80
C ILE A 94 0.24 -9.62 15.16
N ASP A 95 -0.76 -10.11 15.88
CA ASP A 95 -0.52 -10.99 17.02
C ASP A 95 -0.06 -12.34 16.48
N THR A 96 1.12 -12.75 16.92
CA THR A 96 1.73 -14.01 16.49
C THR A 96 1.88 -15.01 17.62
N ASP A 97 1.36 -14.70 18.82
CA ASP A 97 1.40 -15.61 19.95
C ASP A 97 0.10 -16.43 20.03
N PHE A 98 0.18 -17.68 19.61
CA PHE A 98 -0.92 -18.63 19.67
C PHE A 98 -0.85 -19.54 20.92
N GLY A 99 -0.10 -19.13 21.95
CA GLY A 99 0.15 -19.93 23.16
C GLY A 99 1.49 -20.66 23.17
N PHE A 100 2.33 -20.45 22.15
CA PHE A 100 3.68 -21.02 22.03
C PHE A 100 4.78 -19.93 22.10
N GLY A 101 4.40 -18.69 22.39
CA GLY A 101 5.26 -17.52 22.29
C GLY A 101 5.15 -16.85 20.92
N HIS A 102 5.70 -15.63 20.84
CA HIS A 102 5.64 -14.82 19.63
C HIS A 102 6.51 -15.42 18.50
N ALA A 103 6.01 -15.36 17.27
CA ALA A 103 6.79 -15.77 16.11
C ALA A 103 8.10 -14.98 15.98
N ALA A 104 9.22 -15.67 15.77
CA ALA A 104 10.51 -15.03 15.54
C ALA A 104 10.54 -14.16 14.25
N LEU A 105 9.66 -14.47 13.29
CA LEU A 105 9.56 -13.84 11.99
C LEU A 105 8.13 -13.88 11.44
N ALA A 106 7.64 -12.72 10.98
CA ALA A 106 6.50 -12.62 10.08
C ALA A 106 6.90 -11.67 8.94
N LEU A 107 6.64 -12.07 7.70
CA LEU A 107 6.93 -11.28 6.51
C LEU A 107 5.76 -11.40 5.52
N PRO A 108 5.28 -10.28 4.97
CA PRO A 108 4.37 -10.35 3.85
C PRO A 108 5.15 -10.87 2.64
N THR A 109 4.54 -11.80 1.91
CA THR A 109 5.06 -12.30 0.64
C THR A 109 4.18 -11.81 -0.49
N VAL A 110 4.80 -11.45 -1.61
CA VAL A 110 4.09 -11.15 -2.86
C VAL A 110 4.40 -12.26 -3.85
N ARG A 111 3.35 -12.93 -4.33
CA ARG A 111 3.47 -13.91 -5.41
C ARG A 111 3.21 -13.18 -6.72
N GLU A 112 4.25 -13.04 -7.54
CA GLU A 112 4.16 -12.62 -8.96
C GLU A 112 3.31 -11.38 -9.27
N VAL A 113 3.69 -10.21 -8.74
CA VAL A 113 3.00 -8.94 -9.08
C VAL A 113 3.89 -7.97 -9.86
N ALA A 114 5.21 -8.07 -9.73
CA ALA A 114 6.11 -7.17 -10.42
C ALA A 114 6.19 -7.52 -11.93
N ARG A 115 5.26 -6.95 -12.70
CA ARG A 115 5.32 -6.89 -14.17
C ARG A 115 6.32 -5.83 -14.60
N ILE A 116 6.76 -5.88 -15.86
CA ILE A 116 7.71 -4.93 -16.44
C ILE A 116 7.33 -3.49 -16.03
N ALA A 117 8.30 -2.72 -15.54
CA ALA A 117 8.15 -1.34 -15.07
C ALA A 117 7.30 -1.12 -13.79
N SER A 118 7.06 -2.15 -12.97
CA SER A 118 6.41 -2.01 -11.65
C SER A 118 7.31 -2.45 -10.48
N GLY A 119 7.20 -1.73 -9.36
CA GLY A 119 7.82 -2.05 -8.08
C GLY A 119 6.78 -2.17 -6.97
N TYR A 120 6.97 -3.12 -6.06
CA TYR A 120 6.09 -3.34 -4.91
C TYR A 120 6.91 -3.26 -3.62
N VAL A 121 6.48 -2.42 -2.69
CA VAL A 121 7.12 -2.22 -1.38
C VAL A 121 6.12 -2.54 -0.29
N GLN A 122 6.50 -3.40 0.65
CA GLN A 122 5.68 -3.75 1.80
C GLN A 122 6.48 -3.53 3.08
N THR A 123 5.87 -2.88 4.07
CA THR A 123 6.50 -2.69 5.39
C THR A 123 5.75 -3.47 6.46
N CYS A 124 6.44 -4.11 7.40
CA CYS A 124 5.83 -4.83 8.52
C CYS A 124 6.64 -4.68 9.81
N PHE A 125 5.98 -4.83 10.96
CA PHE A 125 6.67 -4.85 12.25
C PHE A 125 7.31 -6.21 12.53
N ARG A 126 8.36 -6.21 13.34
CA ARG A 126 8.91 -7.44 13.90
C ARG A 126 7.94 -7.96 14.98
N PRO A 127 7.53 -9.23 14.94
CA PRO A 127 6.66 -9.75 15.99
C PRO A 127 7.40 -9.79 17.34
N GLY A 128 6.67 -9.53 18.42
CA GLY A 128 7.17 -9.62 19.80
C GLY A 128 8.25 -8.61 20.19
N ARG A 129 8.49 -7.56 19.39
CA ARG A 129 9.43 -6.47 19.73
C ARG A 129 8.84 -5.11 19.42
N ASP A 130 8.59 -4.33 20.47
CA ASP A 130 8.21 -2.91 20.39
C ASP A 130 9.44 -1.98 20.33
N ASP A 131 10.50 -2.39 19.62
CA ASP A 131 11.74 -1.62 19.47
C ASP A 131 11.67 -0.58 18.34
N GLY A 132 10.49 -0.41 17.72
CA GLY A 132 10.25 0.50 16.61
C GLY A 132 10.88 0.08 15.28
N ARG A 133 11.57 -1.07 15.20
CA ARG A 133 12.20 -1.53 13.95
C ARG A 133 11.18 -2.11 13.00
N GLN A 134 11.21 -1.63 11.76
CA GLN A 134 10.38 -2.13 10.66
C GLN A 134 11.21 -2.98 9.70
N ARG A 135 10.58 -4.00 9.12
CA ARG A 135 11.12 -4.75 7.98
C ARG A 135 10.46 -4.24 6.71
N VAL A 136 11.27 -4.10 5.66
CA VAL A 136 10.82 -3.69 4.33
C VAL A 136 11.08 -4.83 3.37
N SER A 137 10.03 -5.28 2.68
CA SER A 137 10.07 -6.24 1.58
C SER A 137 9.90 -5.47 0.28
N VAL A 138 10.79 -5.69 -0.68
CA VAL A 138 10.76 -5.02 -1.98
C VAL A 138 10.80 -6.07 -3.09
N ALA A 139 9.84 -5.99 -4.00
CA ALA A 139 9.79 -6.81 -5.20
C ALA A 139 9.85 -5.91 -6.44
N THR A 140 10.75 -6.24 -7.36
CA THR A 140 10.93 -5.54 -8.63
C THR A 140 10.90 -6.53 -9.78
N ALA A 141 10.51 -6.05 -10.96
CA ALA A 141 10.50 -6.89 -12.15
C ALA A 141 11.92 -7.33 -12.50
N HIS A 142 12.12 -8.62 -12.73
CA HIS A 142 13.40 -9.13 -13.16
C HIS A 142 13.69 -8.66 -14.60
N ARG A 143 14.78 -7.93 -14.80
CA ARG A 143 15.28 -7.63 -16.15
C ARG A 143 15.82 -8.93 -16.76
N ARG A 144 15.13 -9.53 -17.73
CA ARG A 144 15.76 -10.54 -18.59
C ARG A 144 16.77 -9.81 -19.49
N SER A 145 18.05 -10.06 -19.30
CA SER A 145 19.06 -9.63 -20.27
C SER A 145 18.76 -10.33 -21.59
N ARG A 146 18.46 -9.56 -22.63
CA ARG A 146 18.54 -10.08 -24.00
C ARG A 146 20.03 -10.29 -24.29
N GLY A 147 20.43 -11.55 -24.44
CA GLY A 147 21.67 -11.91 -25.11
C GLY A 147 21.52 -11.75 -26.62
#